data_AF-M6FK77-F1
#
_entry.id   AF-M6FK77-F1
#
_cell.length_a   1.000
_cell.length_b   1.000
_cell.length_c   1.000
_cell.angle_alpha   90.00
_cell.angle_beta   90.00
_cell.angle_gamma   90.00
#
_symmetry.space_group_name_H-M   'P 1'
#
loop_
_entity.id
_entity.type
_entity.pdbx_description
1 polymer ?
#
loop_
_entity_poly.entity_id
_entity_poly.type
_entity_poly.pdbx_seq_one_letter_code
_entity_poly.pdbx_strand_id
1 'polypeptide(L)'
;MKKHDQERDFEIRPFPLDKSPNGFSVDTHEIILLRNLFQLQFQGKMNPETRVKIKTIWISLLLLLGFLFLDRVLFPIALFEFPNELEWDTSPWYNFLHKQRNIRFEKDEKGILIAGSSVTLYSAYPKQITDEVRTSNIKDGEKFRAEFYSHPALSPTDLYYYSDDILNKKPELVVYVLNPADLQLDYIQKKNILKLVSTNKRD
;
A
#
# COMPACT_ATOMS: atom_id res chain seq x y z
N MET A 1 63.14 -1.36 -8.09
CA MET A 1 61.90 -0.71 -7.63
C MET A 1 61.44 0.26 -8.71
N LYS A 2 60.48 -0.17 -9.55
CA LYS A 2 59.64 0.66 -10.45
C LYS A 2 58.54 -0.28 -10.98
N LYS A 3 57.35 -0.22 -10.37
CA LYS A 3 56.15 -0.85 -10.92
C LYS A 3 55.59 0.10 -11.99
N HIS A 4 55.50 -0.38 -13.22
CA HIS A 4 54.71 0.27 -14.27
C HIS A 4 53.25 -0.13 -14.03
N ASP A 5 52.41 0.82 -13.64
CA ASP A 5 50.96 0.67 -13.74
C ASP A 5 50.57 0.83 -15.20
N GLN A 6 50.07 -0.25 -15.79
CA GLN A 6 49.52 -0.28 -17.14
C GLN A 6 47.99 -0.12 -17.00
N GLU A 7 47.50 1.11 -17.10
CA GLU A 7 46.08 1.37 -17.30
C GLU A 7 45.66 0.67 -18.60
N ARG A 8 44.73 -0.28 -18.48
CA ARG A 8 44.06 -0.86 -19.65
C ARG A 8 42.91 0.08 -20.01
N ASP A 9 43.14 0.92 -21.01
CA ASP A 9 42.08 1.64 -21.70
C ASP A 9 41.08 0.61 -22.26
N PHE A 10 39.93 0.49 -21.61
CA PHE A 10 38.80 -0.25 -22.15
C PHE A 10 38.16 0.63 -23.22
N GLU A 11 38.70 0.58 -24.43
CA GLU A 11 38.13 1.21 -25.60
C GLU A 11 36.80 0.52 -25.91
N ILE A 12 35.69 1.10 -25.48
CA ILE A 12 34.34 0.65 -25.86
C ILE A 12 34.19 0.98 -27.34
N ARG A 13 34.51 0.01 -28.20
CA ARG A 13 34.20 0.09 -29.62
C ARG A 13 32.68 0.16 -29.76
N PRO A 14 32.11 1.16 -30.46
CA PRO A 14 30.68 1.19 -30.72
C PRO A 14 30.30 -0.08 -31.47
N PHE A 15 29.26 -0.74 -30.98
CA PHE A 15 28.69 -1.91 -31.63
C PHE A 15 28.33 -1.52 -33.08
N PRO A 16 28.80 -2.25 -34.11
CA PRO A 16 28.41 -1.94 -35.48
C PRO A 16 26.91 -2.19 -35.62
N LEU A 17 26.15 -1.09 -35.73
CA LEU A 17 24.69 -1.07 -35.92
C LEU A 17 24.22 -1.67 -37.26
N ASP A 18 25.13 -2.24 -38.05
CA ASP A 18 24.87 -2.88 -39.35
C ASP A 18 24.22 -4.26 -39.25
N LYS A 19 24.35 -4.97 -38.10
CA LYS A 19 23.85 -6.35 -37.96
C LYS A 19 23.05 -6.58 -36.70
N SER A 20 21.84 -6.03 -36.65
CA SER A 20 20.79 -6.50 -35.74
C SER A 20 19.85 -7.41 -36.53
N PRO A 21 19.74 -8.72 -36.20
CA PRO A 21 18.73 -9.56 -36.79
C PRO A 21 17.38 -9.17 -36.17
N ASN A 22 16.42 -8.82 -37.03
CA ASN A 22 15.03 -8.47 -36.71
C ASN A 22 14.79 -6.97 -36.39
N GLY A 23 14.74 -6.17 -37.45
CA GLY A 23 13.54 -5.36 -37.74
C GLY A 23 13.07 -4.28 -36.76
N PHE A 24 13.88 -3.82 -35.81
CA PHE A 24 13.60 -2.59 -35.04
C PHE A 24 14.52 -1.46 -35.50
N SER A 25 14.06 -0.72 -36.51
CA SER A 25 14.61 0.60 -36.83
C SER A 25 14.10 1.59 -35.78
N VAL A 26 14.87 1.83 -34.74
CA VAL A 26 14.67 3.02 -33.91
C VAL A 26 15.02 4.20 -34.79
N ASP A 27 14.03 5.04 -35.11
CA ASP A 27 14.21 6.20 -35.97
C ASP A 27 15.21 7.17 -35.32
N THR A 28 16.47 7.02 -35.70
CA THR A 28 17.58 7.81 -35.15
C THR A 28 17.43 9.28 -35.48
N HIS A 29 16.61 9.64 -36.48
CA HIS A 29 16.31 11.03 -36.79
C HIS A 29 15.52 11.72 -35.67
N GLU A 30 14.56 11.04 -35.02
CA GLU A 30 13.81 11.65 -33.91
C GLU A 30 14.69 11.87 -32.67
N ILE A 31 15.56 10.92 -32.35
CA ILE A 31 16.49 11.03 -31.22
C ILE A 31 17.54 12.13 -31.49
N ILE A 32 18.03 12.24 -32.73
CA ILE A 32 18.96 13.30 -33.14
C ILE A 32 18.25 14.67 -33.15
N LEU A 33 16.98 14.73 -33.55
CA LEU A 33 16.17 15.95 -33.51
C LEU A 33 15.89 16.39 -32.08
N LEU A 34 15.51 15.49 -31.18
CA LEU A 34 15.35 15.76 -29.75
C LEU A 34 16.66 16.24 -29.12
N ARG A 35 17.77 15.60 -29.45
CA ARG A 35 19.11 16.03 -29.02
C ARG A 35 19.44 17.43 -29.55
N ASN A 36 19.15 17.72 -30.81
CA ASN A 36 19.43 19.01 -31.42
C ASN A 36 18.51 20.12 -30.90
N LEU A 37 17.23 19.83 -30.65
CA LEU A 37 16.29 20.78 -30.03
C LEU A 37 16.74 21.14 -28.60
N PHE A 38 17.17 20.12 -27.85
CA PHE A 38 17.71 20.30 -26.51
C PHE A 38 19.07 21.02 -26.52
N GLN A 39 19.90 20.83 -27.56
CA GLN A 39 21.16 21.58 -27.71
C GLN A 39 20.92 23.03 -28.14
N LEU A 40 19.95 23.28 -29.04
CA LEU A 40 19.61 24.61 -29.56
C LEU A 40 18.98 25.51 -28.48
N GLN A 41 18.13 24.97 -27.60
CA GLN A 41 17.60 25.75 -26.46
C GLN A 41 18.69 26.16 -25.45
N PHE A 42 19.84 25.50 -25.45
CA PHE A 42 20.95 25.76 -24.52
C PHE A 42 22.19 26.41 -25.19
N GLN A 43 22.08 26.83 -26.46
CA GLN A 43 23.15 27.46 -27.23
C GLN A 43 23.12 29.00 -27.26
N GLY A 44 22.35 29.64 -26.39
CA GLY A 44 22.69 31.00 -25.94
C GLY A 44 24.00 30.95 -25.16
N LYS A 45 24.92 31.90 -25.39
CA LYS A 45 26.28 31.98 -24.83
C LYS A 45 26.27 32.10 -23.29
N MET A 46 25.89 31.04 -22.60
CA MET A 46 25.81 30.99 -21.14
C MET A 46 27.19 30.69 -20.56
N ASN A 47 27.56 31.44 -19.53
CA ASN A 47 28.76 31.18 -18.74
C ASN A 47 28.73 29.70 -18.26
N PRO A 48 29.86 28.95 -18.33
CA PRO A 48 29.94 27.58 -17.82
C PRO A 48 29.38 27.43 -16.39
N GLU A 49 29.57 28.41 -15.51
CA GLU A 49 28.99 28.41 -14.16
C GLU A 49 27.46 28.44 -14.18
N THR A 50 26.86 29.27 -15.03
CA THR A 50 25.40 29.38 -15.17
C THR A 50 24.81 28.08 -15.72
N ARG A 51 25.51 27.43 -16.65
CA ARG A 51 25.10 26.13 -17.20
C ARG A 51 25.08 25.05 -16.11
N VAL A 52 26.08 25.03 -15.22
CA VAL A 52 26.12 24.09 -14.10
C VAL A 52 24.97 24.37 -13.12
N LYS A 53 24.75 25.63 -12.73
CA LYS A 53 23.64 26.02 -11.85
C LYS A 53 22.27 25.60 -12.39
N ILE A 54 22.01 25.83 -13.67
CA ILE A 54 20.75 25.42 -14.32
C ILE A 54 20.60 23.91 -14.33
N LYS A 55 21.66 23.15 -14.66
CA LYS A 55 21.63 21.68 -14.59
C LYS A 55 21.32 21.19 -13.18
N THR A 56 21.95 21.78 -12.17
CA THR A 56 21.68 21.43 -10.77
C THR A 56 20.21 21.67 -10.41
N ILE A 57 19.65 22.83 -10.78
CA ILE A 57 18.23 23.14 -10.53
C ILE A 57 17.31 22.12 -11.22
N TRP A 58 17.58 21.76 -12.47
CA TRP A 58 16.78 20.76 -13.19
C TRP A 58 16.87 19.38 -12.56
N ILE A 59 18.07 18.95 -12.16
CA ILE A 59 18.27 17.66 -11.47
C ILE A 59 17.54 17.68 -10.12
N SER A 60 17.66 18.75 -9.35
CA SER A 60 16.94 18.89 -8.07
C SER A 60 15.43 18.86 -8.25
N LEU A 61 14.90 19.54 -9.29
CA LEU A 61 13.47 19.52 -9.59
C LEU A 61 13.01 18.12 -10.01
N LEU A 62 13.79 17.43 -10.84
CA LEU A 62 13.49 16.07 -11.27
C LEU A 62 13.52 15.08 -10.09
N LEU A 63 14.49 15.21 -9.19
CA LEU A 63 14.56 14.40 -7.97
C LEU A 63 13.38 14.68 -7.04
N LEU A 64 12.97 15.95 -6.89
CA LEU A 64 11.83 16.32 -6.05
C LEU A 64 10.51 15.80 -6.63
N LEU A 65 10.29 15.97 -7.94
CA LEU A 65 9.12 15.41 -8.62
C LEU A 65 9.13 13.89 -8.59
N GLY A 66 10.30 13.26 -8.78
CA GLY A 66 10.48 11.82 -8.64
C GLY A 66 10.14 11.33 -7.24
N PHE A 67 10.60 12.03 -6.20
CA PHE A 67 10.25 11.72 -4.81
C PHE A 67 8.75 11.83 -4.56
N LEU A 68 8.10 12.92 -5.01
CA LEU A 68 6.65 13.07 -4.89
C LEU A 68 5.88 11.99 -5.65
N PHE A 69 6.34 11.59 -6.83
CA PHE A 69 5.75 10.51 -7.60
C PHE A 69 5.89 9.17 -6.88
N LEU A 70 7.07 8.87 -6.33
CA LEU A 70 7.29 7.68 -5.52
C LEU A 70 6.37 7.67 -4.30
N ASP A 71 6.31 8.77 -3.57
CA ASP A 71 5.51 8.93 -2.34
C ASP A 71 4.00 8.84 -2.59
N ARG A 72 3.49 9.49 -3.65
CA ARG A 72 2.04 9.62 -3.89
C ARG A 72 1.45 8.61 -4.85
N VAL A 73 2.27 7.96 -5.66
CA VAL A 73 1.80 7.01 -6.68
C VAL A 73 2.41 5.64 -6.44
N LEU A 74 3.74 5.53 -6.45
CA LEU A 74 4.37 4.21 -6.43
C LEU A 74 4.17 3.48 -5.09
N PHE A 75 4.47 4.12 -3.96
CA PHE A 75 4.36 3.48 -2.65
C PHE A 75 2.93 3.12 -2.27
N PRO A 76 1.89 3.96 -2.49
CA PRO A 76 0.53 3.56 -2.21
C PRO A 76 0.09 2.33 -2.99
N ILE A 77 0.44 2.23 -4.28
CA ILE A 77 0.11 1.05 -5.09
C ILE A 77 0.88 -0.16 -4.57
N ALA A 78 2.19 -0.04 -4.38
CA ALA A 78 3.03 -1.14 -3.93
C ALA A 78 2.65 -1.69 -2.55
N LEU A 79 2.24 -0.81 -1.62
CA LEU A 79 1.95 -1.19 -0.24
C LEU A 79 0.50 -1.62 0.02
N PHE A 80 -0.48 -1.09 -0.73
CA PHE A 80 -1.90 -1.32 -0.44
C PHE A 80 -2.65 -2.12 -1.51
N GLU A 81 -2.13 -2.19 -2.74
CA GLU A 81 -2.84 -2.86 -3.84
C GLU A 81 -2.44 -4.32 -4.03
N PHE A 82 -1.22 -4.69 -3.63
CA PHE A 82 -0.77 -6.07 -3.66
C PHE A 82 -1.04 -6.76 -2.31
N PRO A 83 -1.72 -7.92 -2.30
CA PRO A 83 -1.83 -8.71 -1.08
C PRO A 83 -0.44 -9.20 -0.70
N ASN A 84 0.02 -8.96 0.52
CA ASN A 84 1.29 -9.52 0.94
C ASN A 84 1.10 -10.97 1.39
N GLU A 85 1.74 -11.90 0.69
CA GLU A 85 1.73 -13.33 1.00
C GLU A 85 2.56 -13.66 2.26
N LEU A 86 3.52 -12.80 2.65
CA LEU A 86 4.22 -12.90 3.93
C LEU A 86 3.46 -12.11 5.01
N GLU A 87 2.38 -12.72 5.51
CA GLU A 87 1.54 -12.19 6.61
C GLU A 87 2.32 -11.97 7.94
N TRP A 88 3.55 -12.48 8.04
CA TRP A 88 4.39 -12.41 9.26
C TRP A 88 5.34 -11.19 9.33
N ASP A 89 5.79 -10.63 8.19
CA ASP A 89 6.84 -9.59 8.17
C ASP A 89 6.38 -8.21 7.67
N THR A 90 5.11 -8.07 7.26
CA THR A 90 4.49 -6.76 7.04
C THR A 90 3.48 -6.46 8.13
N SER A 91 3.27 -5.16 8.44
CA SER A 91 2.22 -4.76 9.37
C SER A 91 0.89 -5.37 8.90
N PRO A 92 0.27 -6.27 9.68
CA PRO A 92 -0.92 -6.98 9.21
C PRO A 92 -2.12 -6.04 8.95
N TRP A 93 -1.99 -4.77 9.35
CA TRP A 93 -2.85 -3.67 8.96
C TRP A 93 -2.97 -3.47 7.43
N TYR A 94 -1.86 -3.59 6.68
CA TYR A 94 -1.88 -3.39 5.22
C TYR A 94 -2.71 -4.48 4.55
N ASN A 95 -2.54 -5.73 4.99
CA ASN A 95 -3.33 -6.86 4.51
C ASN A 95 -4.80 -6.72 4.90
N PHE A 96 -5.10 -6.15 6.06
CA PHE A 96 -6.48 -5.82 6.44
C PHE A 96 -7.09 -4.80 5.49
N LEU A 97 -6.46 -3.65 5.23
CA LEU A 97 -7.03 -2.62 4.35
C LEU A 97 -7.30 -3.15 2.94
N HIS A 98 -6.38 -3.97 2.41
CA HIS A 98 -6.57 -4.63 1.12
C HIS A 98 -7.76 -5.60 1.16
N LYS A 99 -7.81 -6.52 2.13
CA LYS A 99 -8.92 -7.47 2.30
C LYS A 99 -10.25 -6.74 2.51
N GLN A 100 -10.30 -5.79 3.44
CA GLN A 100 -11.44 -4.92 3.73
C GLN A 100 -11.99 -4.24 2.48
N ARG A 101 -11.13 -3.68 1.61
CA ARG A 101 -11.57 -3.02 0.37
C ARG A 101 -12.18 -4.00 -0.64
N ASN A 102 -11.70 -5.23 -0.66
CA ASN A 102 -12.04 -6.23 -1.66
C ASN A 102 -13.19 -7.17 -1.26
N ILE A 103 -13.62 -7.16 0.01
CA ILE A 103 -14.82 -7.87 0.44
C ILE A 103 -16.04 -7.29 -0.28
N ARG A 104 -16.61 -8.10 -1.16
CA ARG A 104 -17.87 -7.82 -1.87
C ARG A 104 -18.70 -9.09 -1.88
N PHE A 105 -19.87 -9.05 -1.26
CA PHE A 105 -20.84 -10.12 -1.35
C PHE A 105 -21.68 -9.97 -2.62
N GLU A 106 -21.92 -11.07 -3.32
CA GLU A 106 -22.83 -11.09 -4.45
C GLU A 106 -24.28 -10.88 -3.98
N LYS A 107 -25.20 -10.54 -4.89
CA LYS A 107 -26.57 -10.16 -4.51
C LYS A 107 -27.36 -11.30 -3.85
N ASP A 108 -26.99 -12.52 -4.14
CA ASP A 108 -27.56 -13.76 -3.63
C ASP A 108 -26.76 -14.36 -2.47
N GLU A 109 -25.58 -13.82 -2.16
CA GLU A 109 -24.78 -14.22 -1.00
C GLU A 109 -25.26 -13.54 0.29
N LYS A 110 -25.33 -14.31 1.37
CA LYS A 110 -25.55 -13.84 2.73
C LYS A 110 -24.20 -13.71 3.45
N GLY A 111 -23.68 -12.50 3.51
CA GLY A 111 -22.35 -12.24 4.06
C GLY A 111 -22.28 -12.36 5.59
N ILE A 112 -21.25 -13.04 6.09
CA ILE A 112 -20.88 -13.07 7.52
C ILE A 112 -19.52 -12.41 7.66
N LEU A 113 -19.39 -11.34 8.44
CA LEU A 113 -18.10 -10.72 8.75
C LEU A 113 -17.61 -11.19 10.11
N ILE A 114 -16.42 -11.79 10.16
CA ILE A 114 -15.78 -12.20 11.41
C ILE A 114 -14.76 -11.13 11.79
N ALA A 115 -15.09 -10.34 12.81
CA ALA A 115 -14.33 -9.22 13.29
C ALA A 115 -13.65 -9.49 14.63
N GLY A 116 -12.63 -8.69 14.94
CA GLY A 116 -11.86 -8.75 16.19
C GLY A 116 -10.37 -8.67 15.93
N SER A 117 -9.57 -8.92 16.95
CA SER A 117 -8.12 -8.70 16.92
C SER A 117 -7.32 -9.91 16.44
N SER A 118 -6.06 -10.03 16.87
CA SER A 118 -5.18 -11.16 16.57
C SER A 118 -5.79 -12.50 17.00
N VAL A 119 -6.57 -12.54 18.09
CA VAL A 119 -7.26 -13.77 18.50
C VAL A 119 -8.18 -14.26 17.38
N THR A 120 -8.98 -13.38 16.78
CA THR A 120 -9.84 -13.72 15.64
C THR A 120 -9.05 -14.28 14.47
N LEU A 121 -7.93 -13.65 14.12
CA LEU A 121 -7.07 -14.10 13.01
C LEU A 121 -6.51 -15.51 13.22
N TYR A 122 -6.25 -15.89 14.47
CA TYR A 122 -5.69 -17.21 14.80
C TYR A 122 -6.72 -18.26 15.21
N SER A 123 -7.94 -17.85 15.57
CA SER A 123 -8.96 -18.76 16.10
C SER A 123 -10.15 -18.98 15.18
N ALA A 124 -10.37 -18.11 14.19
CA ALA A 124 -11.47 -18.25 13.24
C ALA A 124 -10.95 -18.69 11.87
N TYR A 125 -11.75 -19.48 11.16
CA TYR A 125 -11.45 -19.93 9.80
C TYR A 125 -12.70 -19.69 8.93
N PRO A 126 -12.86 -18.50 8.32
CA PRO A 126 -14.07 -18.15 7.57
C PRO A 126 -14.42 -19.15 6.46
N LYS A 127 -13.41 -19.73 5.80
CA LYS A 127 -13.63 -20.78 4.80
C LYS A 127 -14.27 -22.03 5.42
N GLN A 128 -13.74 -22.52 6.54
CA GLN A 128 -14.33 -23.68 7.24
C GLN A 128 -15.73 -23.35 7.76
N ILE A 129 -15.95 -22.15 8.30
CA ILE A 129 -17.28 -21.70 8.73
C ILE A 129 -18.26 -21.66 7.55
N THR A 130 -17.81 -21.18 6.40
CA THR A 130 -18.61 -21.18 5.17
C THR A 130 -18.97 -22.60 4.76
N ASP A 131 -17.98 -23.50 4.71
CA ASP A 131 -18.18 -24.89 4.30
C ASP A 131 -19.14 -25.62 5.25
N GLU A 132 -18.98 -25.46 6.57
CA GLU A 132 -19.86 -26.04 7.59
C GLU A 132 -21.29 -25.49 7.53
N VAL A 133 -21.47 -24.17 7.33
CA VAL A 133 -22.82 -23.58 7.20
C VAL A 133 -23.50 -24.09 5.93
N ARG A 134 -22.76 -24.23 4.83
CA ARG A 134 -23.30 -24.72 3.55
C ARG A 134 -23.68 -26.20 3.58
N THR A 135 -22.95 -27.03 4.34
CA THR A 135 -23.23 -28.47 4.47
C THR A 135 -24.22 -28.77 5.60
N SER A 136 -24.46 -27.82 6.50
CA SER A 136 -25.47 -27.94 7.53
C SER A 136 -26.91 -27.89 6.96
N ASN A 137 -27.87 -28.51 7.66
CA ASN A 137 -29.30 -28.47 7.30
C ASN A 137 -29.98 -27.12 7.61
N ILE A 138 -29.24 -26.01 7.54
CA ILE A 138 -29.77 -24.66 7.73
C ILE A 138 -30.45 -24.21 6.44
N LYS A 139 -31.61 -23.56 6.58
CA LYS A 139 -32.32 -22.97 5.44
C LYS A 139 -31.47 -21.90 4.76
N ASP A 140 -31.33 -21.99 3.44
CA ASP A 140 -30.48 -21.12 2.61
C ASP A 140 -28.98 -21.17 3.00
N GLY A 141 -28.53 -22.27 3.64
CA GLY A 141 -27.14 -22.46 4.07
C GLY A 141 -26.12 -22.26 2.94
N GLU A 142 -26.49 -22.68 1.72
CA GLU A 142 -25.68 -22.58 0.51
C GLU A 142 -25.29 -21.14 0.13
N LYS A 143 -26.10 -20.16 0.55
CA LYS A 143 -25.91 -18.74 0.24
C LYS A 143 -24.96 -18.04 1.19
N PHE A 144 -24.66 -18.62 2.35
CA PHE A 144 -23.78 -17.97 3.31
C PHE A 144 -22.33 -17.98 2.83
N ARG A 145 -21.62 -16.86 3.07
CA ARG A 145 -20.16 -16.76 2.91
C ARG A 145 -19.60 -15.94 4.06
N ALA A 146 -18.65 -16.52 4.79
CA ALA A 146 -17.93 -15.83 5.84
C ALA A 146 -16.62 -15.24 5.33
N GLU A 147 -16.31 -14.02 5.76
CA GLU A 147 -15.09 -13.28 5.43
C GLU A 147 -14.46 -12.68 6.69
N PHE A 148 -13.14 -12.51 6.66
CA PHE A 148 -12.44 -11.81 7.73
C PHE A 148 -12.65 -10.31 7.65
N TYR A 149 -12.93 -9.70 8.79
CA TYR A 149 -12.93 -8.25 8.99
C TYR A 149 -12.10 -7.90 10.22
N SER A 150 -10.82 -8.28 10.19
CA SER A 150 -9.97 -8.34 11.37
C SER A 150 -8.54 -7.88 11.07
N HIS A 151 -7.95 -7.16 12.02
CA HIS A 151 -6.52 -6.84 12.06
C HIS A 151 -6.00 -7.01 13.49
N PRO A 152 -4.68 -7.18 13.70
CA PRO A 152 -4.11 -7.18 15.04
C PRO A 152 -4.48 -5.89 15.77
N ALA A 153 -4.77 -6.02 17.06
CA ALA A 153 -5.17 -4.89 17.90
C ALA A 153 -6.46 -4.17 17.45
N LEU A 154 -7.35 -4.81 16.67
CA LEU A 154 -8.68 -4.29 16.38
C LEU A 154 -9.49 -4.18 17.66
N SER A 155 -9.60 -2.95 18.16
CA SER A 155 -10.39 -2.60 19.32
C SER A 155 -11.88 -2.48 18.98
N PRO A 156 -12.79 -2.60 19.96
CA PRO A 156 -14.19 -2.26 19.75
C PRO A 156 -14.40 -0.85 19.20
N THR A 157 -13.56 0.11 19.58
CA THR A 157 -13.59 1.47 19.01
C THR A 157 -13.26 1.49 17.51
N ASP A 158 -12.28 0.71 17.05
CA ASP A 158 -11.98 0.60 15.62
C ASP A 158 -13.19 0.06 14.84
N LEU A 159 -13.87 -0.94 15.40
CA LEU A 159 -15.09 -1.49 14.80
C LEU A 159 -16.18 -0.42 14.64
N TYR A 160 -16.32 0.48 15.61
CA TYR A 160 -17.23 1.62 15.51
C TYR A 160 -16.86 2.55 14.36
N TYR A 161 -15.58 2.89 14.19
CA TYR A 161 -15.13 3.72 13.07
C TYR A 161 -15.28 3.05 11.70
N TYR A 162 -15.29 1.71 11.66
CA TYR A 162 -15.53 0.95 10.44
C TYR A 162 -17.02 0.67 10.14
N SER A 163 -17.93 1.16 10.98
CA SER A 163 -19.36 0.87 10.86
C SER A 163 -19.94 1.23 9.50
N ASP A 164 -19.61 2.39 8.92
CA ASP A 164 -20.09 2.78 7.60
C ASP A 164 -19.63 1.81 6.50
N ASP A 165 -18.37 1.37 6.54
CA ASP A 165 -17.81 0.41 5.59
C ASP A 165 -18.45 -0.98 5.75
N ILE A 166 -18.68 -1.42 6.98
CA ILE A 166 -19.40 -2.66 7.31
C ILE A 166 -20.83 -2.59 6.76
N LEU A 167 -21.55 -1.49 7.01
CA LEU A 167 -22.92 -1.30 6.55
C LEU A 167 -23.01 -1.27 5.02
N ASN A 168 -22.04 -0.63 4.35
CA ASN A 168 -21.98 -0.59 2.89
C ASN A 168 -21.78 -1.97 2.25
N LYS A 169 -21.12 -2.89 2.96
CA LYS A 169 -20.95 -4.29 2.53
C LYS A 169 -22.22 -5.14 2.69
N LYS A 170 -23.21 -4.65 3.44
CA LYS A 170 -24.51 -5.32 3.70
C LYS A 170 -24.37 -6.78 4.15
N PRO A 171 -23.54 -7.09 5.17
CA PRO A 171 -23.52 -8.42 5.74
C PRO A 171 -24.85 -8.74 6.43
N GLU A 172 -25.23 -10.02 6.42
CA GLU A 172 -26.37 -10.55 7.20
C GLU A 172 -25.99 -10.62 8.69
N LEU A 173 -24.71 -10.86 8.98
CA LEU A 173 -24.19 -11.02 10.33
C LEU A 173 -22.77 -10.47 10.48
N VAL A 174 -22.51 -9.82 11.61
CA VAL A 174 -21.16 -9.45 12.06
C VAL A 174 -20.90 -10.15 13.38
N VAL A 175 -19.87 -11.00 13.42
CA VAL A 175 -19.43 -11.73 14.60
C VAL A 175 -18.17 -11.08 15.13
N TYR A 176 -18.26 -10.42 16.28
CA TYR A 176 -17.08 -9.87 16.95
C TYR A 176 -16.55 -10.87 17.97
N VAL A 177 -15.35 -11.40 17.73
CA VAL A 177 -14.66 -12.27 18.68
C VAL A 177 -13.95 -11.37 19.69
N LEU A 178 -14.56 -11.22 20.86
CA LEU A 178 -14.03 -10.40 21.93
C LEU A 178 -12.78 -11.06 22.55
N ASN A 179 -11.66 -10.35 22.51
CA ASN A 179 -10.50 -10.63 23.34
C ASN A 179 -10.39 -9.54 24.43
N PRO A 180 -10.43 -9.89 25.73
CA PRO A 180 -10.33 -8.92 26.81
C PRO A 180 -9.09 -8.02 26.76
N ALA A 181 -8.00 -8.47 26.13
CA ALA A 181 -6.81 -7.62 25.95
C ALA A 181 -7.08 -6.42 25.02
N ASP A 182 -8.02 -6.53 24.08
CA ASP A 182 -8.37 -5.43 23.16
C ASP A 182 -9.05 -4.29 23.91
N LEU A 183 -9.80 -4.59 24.98
CA LEU A 183 -10.40 -3.59 25.86
C LEU A 183 -9.36 -2.78 26.63
N GLN A 184 -8.15 -3.33 26.81
CA GLN A 184 -7.04 -2.59 27.41
C GLN A 184 -6.42 -1.58 26.44
N LEU A 185 -6.67 -1.67 25.14
CA LEU A 185 -6.26 -0.64 24.19
C LEU A 185 -7.21 0.56 24.25
N ASP A 186 -8.48 0.31 24.59
CA ASP A 186 -9.55 1.30 24.75
C ASP A 186 -9.57 2.01 26.13
N TYR A 187 -8.40 2.25 26.74
CA TYR A 187 -8.34 3.09 27.93
C TYR A 187 -8.71 4.53 27.58
N ILE A 188 -9.97 4.89 27.83
CA ILE A 188 -10.38 6.29 28.03
C ILE A 188 -9.51 6.83 29.18
N GLN A 189 -8.55 7.70 28.88
CA GLN A 189 -7.81 8.42 29.92
C GLN A 189 -8.82 9.21 30.76
N LYS A 190 -9.14 8.67 31.94
CA LYS A 190 -10.08 9.22 32.92
C LYS A 190 -9.54 10.49 33.61
N LYS A 191 -8.70 11.29 32.94
CA LYS A 191 -7.92 12.36 33.55
C LYS A 191 -8.73 13.63 33.82
N ASN A 192 -9.91 13.80 33.20
CA ASN A 192 -10.73 15.01 33.36
C ASN A 192 -12.14 14.80 33.96
N ILE A 193 -12.67 13.58 34.00
CA ILE A 193 -14.04 13.34 34.52
C ILE A 193 -14.08 13.42 36.06
N LEU A 194 -13.04 12.95 36.76
CA LEU A 194 -12.96 13.00 38.22
C LEU A 194 -12.76 14.42 38.79
N LYS A 195 -12.25 15.36 37.97
CA LYS A 195 -12.05 16.75 38.39
C LYS A 195 -13.35 17.57 38.34
N LEU A 196 -14.26 17.22 37.43
CA LEU A 196 -15.58 17.86 37.29
C LEU A 196 -16.57 17.37 38.36
N VAL A 197 -16.46 16.12 38.79
CA VAL A 197 -17.33 15.57 39.85
C VAL A 197 -16.90 16.04 41.25
N SER A 198 -15.61 16.33 41.47
CA SER A 198 -15.12 16.84 42.77
C SER A 198 -15.33 18.35 42.96
N THR A 199 -15.44 19.14 41.89
CA THR A 199 -15.79 20.57 42.00
C THR A 199 -17.29 20.82 42.17
N ASN A 200 -18.14 19.82 41.89
CA ASN A 200 -19.60 19.94 41.98
C ASN A 200 -20.20 19.34 43.28
N LYS A 201 -19.33 18.95 44.23
CA LYS A 201 -19.69 18.44 45.56
C LYS A 201 -19.11 19.34 46.66
N ARG A 202 -19.49 20.62 46.63
CA ARG A 202 -19.35 21.53 47.78
C ARG A 202 -20.65 22.33 47.91
N ASP A 203 -21.59 21.71 48.61
CA ASP A 203 -22.61 22.34 49.45
C ASP A 203 -22.67 21.52 50.76
#